data_AF-A0A8J6AB59-F1
#
_entry.id   AF-A0A8J6AB59-F1
#
_cell.length_a   1.000
_cell.length_b   1.000
_cell.length_c   1.000
_cell.angle_alpha   90.00
_cell.angle_beta   90.00
_cell.angle_gamma   90.00
#
_symmetry.space_group_name_H-M   'P 1'
#
loop_
_entity.id
_entity.type
_entity.pdbx_description
1 polymer ?
#
loop_
_entity_poly.entity_id
_entity_poly.type
_entity_poly.pdbx_seq_one_letter_code
_entity_poly.pdbx_strand_id
1 'polypeptide(L)'
;MLDKRMSPQVIHWNSPKKLRVKNKHVEFFRNLYLTFLEYDGNLLRRELFGCPSEADVNSENRPLGHTLGRAGPRGGSFSSQASSPPFQLQKQLSELDEDDLCYEFRRERFTVHRTHLYFLHYEYEPASDNTDVTLVAQLSMDRLQMLEAICKHWEGPISLALYLSDAEAQQFLRYAQGSEVLMSRHNVAYHIVYKEGQFYPVNLLRNVAMKHVGTPYMFLSDIDFLPMYGLYEYLR
;
A
#
# COMPACT_ATOMS: atom_id res chain seq x y z
N MET A 1 -2.72 -30.85 4.54
CA MET A 1 -4.06 -30.26 4.75
C MET A 1 -3.97 -28.85 4.18
N LEU A 2 -4.59 -28.61 3.03
CA LEU A 2 -4.34 -27.42 2.21
C LEU A 2 -4.87 -26.17 2.93
N ASP A 3 -3.95 -25.26 3.22
CA ASP A 3 -4.14 -23.89 3.68
C ASP A 3 -5.07 -23.15 2.70
N LYS A 4 -6.38 -23.19 2.99
CA LYS A 4 -7.31 -22.23 2.41
C LYS A 4 -6.98 -20.88 3.04
N ARG A 5 -6.08 -20.11 2.42
CA ARG A 5 -6.00 -18.67 2.70
C ARG A 5 -7.39 -18.08 2.48
N MET A 6 -8.10 -17.82 3.58
CA MET A 6 -9.31 -17.00 3.54
C MET A 6 -8.91 -15.65 2.97
N SER A 7 -9.63 -15.20 1.95
CA SER A 7 -9.54 -13.82 1.50
C SER A 7 -10.29 -12.97 2.54
N PRO A 8 -9.60 -12.09 3.30
CA PRO A 8 -10.26 -11.29 4.30
C PRO A 8 -11.24 -10.32 3.65
N GLN A 9 -12.39 -10.11 4.27
CA GLN A 9 -13.38 -9.13 3.85
C GLN A 9 -13.04 -7.75 4.44
N VAL A 10 -13.14 -6.71 3.61
CA VAL A 10 -12.80 -5.34 4.04
C VAL A 10 -14.02 -4.67 4.63
N ILE A 11 -13.92 -4.26 5.89
CA ILE A 11 -14.91 -3.39 6.55
C ILE A 11 -14.56 -1.94 6.21
N HIS A 12 -15.45 -1.27 5.49
CA HIS A 12 -15.42 0.18 5.32
C HIS A 12 -16.42 0.83 6.26
N TRP A 13 -15.92 1.49 7.32
CA TRP A 13 -16.77 2.13 8.32
C TRP A 13 -17.05 3.59 7.97
N ASN A 14 -18.26 3.86 7.48
CA ASN A 14 -18.74 5.23 7.28
C ASN A 14 -19.79 5.56 8.34
N SER A 15 -19.51 6.52 9.22
CA SER A 15 -20.45 6.88 10.28
C SER A 15 -21.79 7.39 9.71
N PRO A 16 -22.94 6.80 10.08
CA PRO A 16 -24.24 7.30 9.62
C PRO A 16 -24.59 8.67 10.22
N LYS A 17 -23.85 9.12 11.25
CA LYS A 17 -23.99 10.43 11.89
C LYS A 17 -22.98 11.46 11.37
N LYS A 18 -22.26 11.18 10.27
CA LYS A 18 -21.24 12.09 9.71
C LYS A 18 -21.75 13.53 9.49
N LEU A 19 -23.02 13.68 9.11
CA LEU A 19 -23.68 14.99 8.92
C LEU A 19 -24.26 15.61 10.21
N ARG A 20 -24.28 14.87 11.32
CA ARG A 20 -24.85 15.27 12.62
C ARG A 20 -23.78 15.60 13.66
N VAL A 21 -22.50 15.60 13.27
CA VAL A 21 -21.37 15.94 14.15
C VAL A 21 -21.46 17.43 14.48
N LYS A 22 -21.52 17.76 15.77
CA LYS A 22 -21.44 19.14 16.24
C LYS A 22 -19.96 19.51 16.41
N ASN A 23 -19.45 20.37 15.53
CA ASN A 23 -18.09 20.89 15.55
C ASN A 23 -18.12 22.40 15.27
N LYS A 24 -17.24 23.18 15.91
CA LYS A 24 -17.07 24.63 15.67
C LYS A 24 -16.85 24.98 14.19
N HIS A 25 -16.35 24.05 13.38
CA HIS A 25 -16.11 24.21 11.95
C HIS A 25 -17.08 23.40 11.07
N VAL A 26 -18.24 22.98 11.62
CA VAL A 26 -19.18 22.11 10.91
C VAL A 26 -19.64 22.70 9.58
N GLU A 27 -19.89 24.01 9.52
CA GLU A 27 -20.29 24.69 8.29
C GLU A 27 -19.17 24.69 7.24
N PHE A 28 -17.92 24.93 7.63
CA PHE A 28 -16.77 24.86 6.74
C PHE A 28 -16.63 23.46 6.10
N PHE A 29 -16.65 22.40 6.92
CA PHE A 29 -16.53 21.03 6.41
C PHE A 29 -17.74 20.60 5.57
N ARG A 30 -18.94 21.10 5.89
CA ARG A 30 -20.16 20.84 5.11
C ARG A 30 -20.10 21.51 3.74
N ASN A 31 -19.65 22.76 3.68
CA ASN A 31 -19.46 23.48 2.43
C ASN A 31 -18.39 22.79 1.58
N LEU A 32 -17.25 22.41 2.17
CA LEU A 32 -16.20 21.65 1.48
C LEU A 32 -16.75 20.35 0.88
N TYR A 33 -17.53 19.58 1.64
CA TYR A 33 -18.17 18.35 1.15
C TYR A 33 -19.12 18.60 -0.03
N LEU A 34 -19.98 19.62 0.06
CA LEU A 34 -20.90 19.98 -1.02
C LEU A 34 -20.15 20.44 -2.28
N THR A 35 -19.08 21.23 -2.10
CA THR A 35 -18.19 21.64 -3.20
C THR A 35 -17.63 20.42 -3.92
N PHE A 36 -17.03 19.45 -3.20
CA PHE A 36 -16.48 18.26 -3.84
C PHE A 36 -17.53 17.32 -4.44
N LEU A 37 -18.75 17.27 -3.89
CA LEU A 37 -19.86 16.52 -4.48
C LEU A 37 -20.26 17.05 -5.87
N GLU A 38 -20.19 18.37 -6.04
CA GLU A 38 -20.57 19.06 -7.26
C GLU A 38 -19.43 19.16 -8.28
N TYR A 39 -18.23 18.69 -7.94
CA TYR A 39 -17.09 18.70 -8.86
C TYR A 39 -17.30 17.71 -10.01
N ASP A 40 -17.05 18.18 -11.23
CA ASP A 40 -17.03 17.32 -12.42
C ASP A 40 -15.87 16.33 -12.33
N GLY A 41 -16.20 15.03 -12.27
CA GLY A 41 -15.24 13.93 -12.26
C GLY A 41 -14.34 13.88 -13.50
N ASN A 42 -14.65 14.60 -14.57
CA ASN A 42 -13.74 14.78 -15.71
C ASN A 42 -12.44 15.50 -15.34
N LEU A 43 -12.41 16.29 -14.26
CA LEU A 43 -11.19 16.90 -13.73
C LEU A 43 -10.15 15.84 -13.32
N LEU A 44 -10.60 14.65 -12.89
CA LEU A 44 -9.74 13.52 -12.51
C LEU A 44 -9.25 12.68 -13.69
N ARG A 45 -9.79 12.92 -14.90
CA ARG A 45 -9.40 12.19 -16.12
C ARG A 45 -8.18 12.79 -16.80
N ARG A 46 -7.75 13.98 -16.38
CA ARG A 46 -6.52 14.60 -16.89
C ARG A 46 -5.33 13.91 -16.24
N GLU A 47 -4.51 13.25 -17.06
CA GLU A 47 -3.20 12.74 -16.60
C GLU A 47 -2.37 13.93 -16.13
N LEU A 48 -2.07 13.97 -14.83
CA LEU A 48 -1.19 14.98 -14.23
C LEU A 48 0.26 14.78 -14.69
N PHE A 49 0.62 13.52 -15.01
CA PHE A 49 1.90 13.12 -15.57
C PHE A 49 1.62 12.19 -16.76
N GLY A 50 1.84 12.68 -17.98
CA GLY A 50 1.76 11.85 -19.19
C GLY A 50 3.09 11.15 -19.40
N CYS A 51 3.15 9.85 -19.10
CA CYS A 51 4.30 9.03 -19.45
C CYS A 51 4.03 8.37 -20.80
N PRO A 52 4.71 8.76 -21.90
CA PRO A 52 4.53 8.08 -23.17
C PRO A 52 4.81 6.59 -22.96
N SER A 53 3.90 5.74 -23.44
CA SER A 53 4.16 4.31 -23.43
C SER A 53 5.24 3.97 -24.46
N GLU A 54 5.95 2.85 -24.30
CA GLU A 54 6.89 2.36 -25.33
C GLU A 54 6.19 2.15 -26.69
N ALA A 55 4.86 2.03 -26.70
CA ALA A 55 4.05 1.96 -27.92
C ALA A 55 3.87 3.33 -28.59
N ASP A 56 3.88 4.43 -27.84
CA ASP A 56 3.68 5.79 -28.36
C ASP A 56 4.93 6.30 -29.08
N VAL A 57 6.13 6.02 -28.56
CA VAL A 57 7.41 6.40 -29.19
C VAL A 57 7.60 5.75 -30.57
N ASN A 58 7.02 4.57 -30.77
CA ASN A 58 7.06 3.86 -32.06
C ASN A 58 6.07 4.41 -33.10
N SER A 59 5.17 5.32 -32.71
CA SER A 59 4.18 5.92 -33.61
C SER A 59 4.64 7.23 -34.27
N GLU A 60 5.57 7.95 -33.65
CA GLU A 60 6.11 9.22 -34.18
C GLU A 60 7.26 9.04 -35.18
N ASN A 61 7.85 7.84 -35.27
CA ASN A 61 8.95 7.52 -36.20
C ASN A 61 8.50 6.90 -37.53
N ARG A 62 7.24 7.10 -37.98
CA ARG A 62 6.85 6.75 -39.35
C ARG A 62 7.16 7.92 -40.30
N PRO A 63 8.12 7.78 -41.23
CA PRO A 63 8.24 8.74 -42.31
C PRO A 63 6.97 8.64 -43.17
N LEU A 64 6.40 9.79 -43.54
CA LEU A 64 5.41 9.90 -44.62
C LEU A 64 6.07 9.42 -45.92
N GLY A 65 5.96 8.13 -46.20
CA GLY A 65 6.45 7.48 -47.41
C GLY A 65 5.31 6.83 -48.18
N HIS A 66 5.14 7.27 -49.43
CA HIS A 66 4.19 6.77 -50.41
C HIS A 66 4.21 5.24 -50.60
N THR A 67 3.02 4.72 -50.95
CA THR A 67 2.62 3.38 -51.40
C THR A 67 3.63 2.61 -52.27
N LEU A 68 3.82 1.30 -52.03
CA LEU A 68 3.44 0.16 -52.91
C LEU A 68 3.99 -1.19 -52.38
N GLY A 69 3.27 -2.26 -52.69
CA GLY A 69 3.24 -3.52 -51.94
C GLY A 69 4.38 -4.53 -52.14
N ARG A 70 4.45 -5.51 -51.23
CA ARG A 70 4.56 -6.96 -51.51
C ARG A 70 4.47 -7.76 -50.21
N ALA A 71 3.52 -8.68 -50.14
CA ALA A 71 3.47 -9.71 -49.10
C ALA A 71 4.49 -10.81 -49.42
N GLY A 72 5.25 -11.24 -48.41
CA GLY A 72 6.09 -12.43 -48.43
C GLY A 72 6.24 -12.99 -47.02
N PRO A 73 6.14 -14.31 -46.80
CA PRO A 73 6.13 -14.88 -45.47
C PRO A 73 7.56 -15.16 -45.00
N ARG A 74 7.87 -14.84 -43.74
CA ARG A 74 9.03 -15.44 -43.04
C ARG A 74 8.60 -15.92 -41.68
N GLY A 75 8.50 -17.24 -41.57
CA GLY A 75 8.55 -17.92 -40.28
C GLY A 75 9.92 -17.70 -39.65
N GLY A 76 9.91 -17.36 -38.36
CA GLY A 76 11.07 -17.27 -37.50
C GLY A 76 10.67 -17.83 -36.14
N SER A 77 11.08 -19.07 -35.88
CA SER A 77 10.99 -19.73 -34.60
C SER A 77 11.78 -18.93 -33.55
N PHE A 78 11.08 -18.29 -32.61
CA PHE A 78 11.73 -17.66 -31.46
C PHE A 78 11.84 -18.71 -30.35
N SER A 79 13.03 -19.25 -30.17
CA SER A 79 13.41 -20.08 -29.03
C SER A 79 13.38 -19.22 -27.76
N SER A 80 12.44 -19.52 -26.87
CA SER A 80 12.34 -18.91 -25.54
C SER A 80 13.44 -19.46 -24.63
N GLN A 81 14.56 -18.75 -24.50
CA GLN A 81 15.45 -18.92 -23.35
C GLN A 81 14.93 -18.05 -22.21
N ALA A 82 14.34 -18.69 -21.21
CA ALA A 82 13.94 -18.04 -19.97
C ALA A 82 15.20 -17.72 -19.15
N SER A 83 15.59 -16.45 -19.12
CA SER A 83 16.60 -15.94 -18.21
C SER A 83 16.03 -15.81 -16.79
N SER A 84 16.87 -16.02 -15.78
CA SER A 84 16.53 -15.88 -14.37
C SER A 84 16.06 -14.47 -14.00
N PRO A 85 15.13 -14.30 -13.03
CA PRO A 85 14.47 -13.03 -12.74
C PRO A 85 15.40 -11.83 -12.43
N PRO A 86 16.57 -11.98 -11.77
CA PRO A 86 17.46 -10.85 -11.50
C PRO A 86 18.12 -10.26 -12.76
N PHE A 87 18.44 -11.11 -13.75
CA PHE A 87 19.15 -10.69 -14.95
C PHE A 87 18.26 -9.87 -15.89
N GLN A 88 16.97 -10.21 -15.95
CA GLN A 88 15.99 -9.48 -16.75
C GLN A 88 15.69 -8.10 -16.16
N LEU A 89 15.63 -7.99 -14.83
CA LEU A 89 15.44 -6.71 -14.13
C LEU A 89 16.62 -5.76 -14.34
N GLN A 90 17.84 -6.27 -14.22
CA GLN A 90 19.05 -5.47 -14.40
C GLN A 90 19.19 -4.94 -15.83
N LYS A 91 18.79 -5.76 -16.82
CA LYS A 91 18.70 -5.33 -18.22
C LYS A 91 17.65 -4.23 -18.41
N GLN A 92 16.44 -4.40 -17.85
CA GLN A 92 15.37 -3.39 -17.94
C GLN A 92 15.76 -2.07 -17.27
N LEU A 93 16.45 -2.11 -16.13
CA LEU A 93 16.93 -0.90 -15.45
C LEU A 93 18.03 -0.20 -16.25
N SER A 94 18.93 -0.94 -16.91
CA SER A 94 19.98 -0.36 -17.76
C SER A 94 19.47 0.22 -19.08
N GLU A 95 18.26 -0.16 -19.49
CA GLU A 95 17.59 0.33 -20.70
C GLU A 95 16.75 1.59 -20.41
N LEU A 96 16.62 2.03 -19.15
CA LEU A 96 15.93 3.26 -18.80
C LEU A 96 16.78 4.49 -19.13
N ASP A 97 16.19 5.41 -19.88
CA ASP A 97 16.78 6.71 -20.19
C ASP A 97 16.69 7.63 -18.96
N GLU A 98 17.83 8.05 -18.41
CA GLU A 98 17.89 8.93 -17.23
C GLU A 98 17.31 10.32 -17.52
N ASP A 99 17.26 10.75 -18.78
CA ASP A 99 16.69 12.02 -19.21
C ASP A 99 15.16 11.95 -19.42
N ASP A 100 14.56 10.77 -19.28
CA ASP A 100 13.10 10.59 -19.34
C ASP A 100 12.42 11.22 -18.12
N LEU A 101 11.43 12.08 -18.38
CA LEU A 101 10.58 12.69 -17.34
C LEU A 101 9.87 11.63 -16.47
N CYS A 102 9.68 10.42 -16.99
CA CYS A 102 9.07 9.30 -16.28
C CYS A 102 10.07 8.26 -15.76
N TYR A 103 11.37 8.53 -15.83
CA TYR A 103 12.43 7.64 -15.37
C TYR A 103 12.18 7.16 -13.94
N GLU A 104 11.88 8.09 -13.03
CA GLU A 104 11.62 7.80 -11.62
C GLU A 104 10.42 6.87 -11.41
N PHE A 105 9.30 7.08 -12.13
CA PHE A 105 8.13 6.20 -12.06
C PHE A 105 8.41 4.81 -12.66
N ARG A 106 9.14 4.76 -13.77
CA ARG A 106 9.52 3.49 -14.43
C ARG A 106 10.48 2.70 -13.57
N ARG A 107 11.44 3.36 -12.92
CA ARG A 107 12.36 2.75 -11.95
C ARG A 107 11.58 2.16 -10.78
N GLU A 108 10.61 2.87 -10.21
CA GLU A 108 9.80 2.36 -9.10
C GLU A 108 9.00 1.11 -9.44
N ARG A 109 8.56 0.95 -10.70
CA ARG A 109 7.89 -0.29 -11.14
C ARG A 109 8.76 -1.52 -10.93
N PHE A 110 10.07 -1.36 -11.01
CA PHE A 110 11.07 -2.42 -10.90
C PHE A 110 11.68 -2.51 -9.51
N THR A 111 11.47 -1.52 -8.64
CA THR A 111 11.95 -1.54 -7.26
C THR A 111 11.35 -2.71 -6.49
N VAL A 112 12.22 -3.56 -5.95
CA VAL A 112 11.83 -4.66 -5.05
C VAL A 112 12.29 -4.32 -3.65
N HIS A 113 11.33 -4.04 -2.76
CA HIS A 113 11.65 -3.73 -1.37
C HIS A 113 11.97 -4.99 -0.57
N ARG A 114 13.09 -4.95 0.16
CA ARG A 114 13.36 -5.91 1.23
C ARG A 114 12.29 -5.77 2.30
N THR A 115 11.71 -6.89 2.73
CA THR A 115 10.66 -6.92 3.74
C THR A 115 11.03 -7.89 4.86
N HIS A 116 10.94 -7.45 6.11
CA HIS A 116 11.07 -8.27 7.30
C HIS A 116 9.69 -8.41 7.96
N LEU A 117 9.10 -9.60 7.84
CA LEU A 117 7.78 -9.89 8.39
C LEU A 117 7.89 -10.28 9.87
N TYR A 118 6.95 -9.82 10.69
CA TYR A 118 6.91 -10.13 12.13
C TYR A 118 8.24 -9.78 12.82
N PHE A 119 8.66 -8.53 12.65
CA PHE A 119 9.91 -7.99 13.18
C PHE A 119 9.99 -8.05 14.71
N LEU A 120 8.84 -7.96 15.38
CA LEU A 120 8.70 -8.27 16.81
C LEU A 120 7.85 -9.54 16.96
N HIS A 121 7.94 -10.16 18.13
CA HIS A 121 7.17 -11.34 18.45
C HIS A 121 5.67 -11.10 18.26
N TYR A 122 5.04 -11.98 17.49
CA TYR A 122 3.61 -11.94 17.19
C TYR A 122 2.98 -13.28 17.55
N GLU A 123 1.97 -13.22 18.39
CA GLU A 123 1.15 -14.35 18.80
C GLU A 123 -0.30 -13.86 18.94
N TYR A 124 -1.19 -14.55 18.23
CA TYR A 124 -2.62 -14.26 18.22
C TYR A 124 -3.39 -15.57 18.17
N GLU A 125 -4.29 -15.75 19.13
CA GLU A 125 -5.23 -16.85 19.17
C GLU A 125 -6.58 -16.37 18.63
N PRO A 126 -7.10 -16.97 17.55
CA PRO A 126 -8.41 -16.61 17.01
C PRO A 126 -9.54 -16.85 18.00
N ALA A 127 -10.48 -15.92 18.07
CA ALA A 127 -11.71 -16.15 18.81
C ALA A 127 -12.52 -17.34 18.27
N SER A 128 -13.22 -18.03 19.17
CA SER A 128 -13.99 -19.24 18.84
C SER A 128 -15.16 -19.01 17.88
N ASP A 129 -15.69 -17.79 17.84
CA ASP A 129 -16.75 -17.35 16.93
C ASP A 129 -16.24 -16.90 15.56
N ASN A 130 -14.91 -16.75 15.40
CA ASN A 130 -14.26 -16.34 14.16
C ASN A 130 -14.81 -15.00 13.62
N THR A 131 -15.15 -14.06 14.51
CA THR A 131 -15.65 -12.73 14.11
C THR A 131 -14.63 -11.61 14.34
N ASP A 132 -13.43 -11.95 14.81
CA ASP A 132 -12.37 -10.98 15.04
C ASP A 132 -12.04 -10.16 13.78
N VAL A 133 -11.71 -8.90 14.01
CA VAL A 133 -11.38 -7.92 12.98
C VAL A 133 -9.93 -7.48 13.16
N THR A 134 -9.09 -7.62 12.13
CA THR A 134 -7.72 -7.08 12.17
C THR A 134 -7.71 -5.62 11.72
N LEU A 135 -7.18 -4.72 12.54
CA LEU A 135 -6.89 -3.35 12.09
C LEU A 135 -5.64 -3.37 11.20
N VAL A 136 -5.76 -2.83 10.00
CA VAL A 136 -4.68 -2.76 9.02
C VAL A 136 -4.29 -1.32 8.81
N ALA A 137 -3.03 -1.00 9.04
CA ALA A 137 -2.48 0.33 8.78
C ALA A 137 -1.03 0.25 8.32
N GLN A 138 -0.53 1.38 7.87
CA GLN A 138 0.86 1.54 7.48
C GLN A 138 1.37 2.90 7.99
N LEU A 139 2.66 2.97 8.30
CA LEU A 139 3.28 4.18 8.83
C LEU A 139 4.77 4.26 8.53
N SER A 140 5.31 5.48 8.61
CA SER A 140 6.74 5.78 8.67
C SER A 140 7.15 6.23 10.07
N MET A 141 8.45 6.45 10.24
CA MET A 141 9.05 6.82 11.53
C MET A 141 8.46 8.11 12.15
N ASP A 142 8.02 9.07 11.34
CA ASP A 142 7.42 10.34 11.78
C ASP A 142 6.02 10.17 12.41
N ARG A 143 5.36 9.02 12.19
CA ARG A 143 4.01 8.73 12.71
C ARG A 143 4.00 7.74 13.86
N LEU A 144 5.18 7.36 14.37
CA LEU A 144 5.32 6.38 15.45
C LEU A 144 4.49 6.73 16.71
N GLN A 145 4.35 8.02 17.01
CA GLN A 145 3.58 8.52 18.15
C GLN A 145 2.10 8.08 18.15
N MET A 146 1.53 7.78 16.98
CA MET A 146 0.14 7.32 16.86
C MET A 146 -0.03 5.86 17.27
N LEU A 147 1.05 5.07 17.23
CA LEU A 147 1.01 3.62 17.40
C LEU A 147 0.50 3.22 18.79
N GLU A 148 1.05 3.80 19.85
CA GLU A 148 0.60 3.54 21.22
C GLU A 148 -0.87 3.90 21.43
N ALA A 149 -1.31 5.02 20.85
CA ALA A 149 -2.70 5.45 20.94
C ALA A 149 -3.62 4.44 20.24
N ILE A 150 -3.26 3.99 19.03
CA ILE A 150 -4.02 2.96 18.32
C ILE A 150 -4.07 1.66 19.12
N CYS A 151 -2.96 1.18 19.67
CA CYS A 151 -2.93 -0.04 20.49
C CYS A 151 -3.78 0.06 21.77
N LYS A 152 -3.99 1.27 22.32
CA LYS A 152 -4.89 1.49 23.46
C LYS A 152 -6.37 1.52 23.05
N HIS A 153 -6.66 1.97 21.83
CA HIS A 153 -8.03 2.13 21.34
C HIS A 153 -8.55 0.90 20.57
N TRP A 154 -7.65 0.04 20.13
CA TRP A 154 -7.96 -1.19 19.40
C TRP A 154 -7.45 -2.41 20.16
N GLU A 155 -8.36 -3.12 20.82
CA GLU A 155 -8.00 -4.29 21.63
C GLU A 155 -7.68 -5.52 20.78
N GLY A 156 -8.32 -5.65 19.62
CA GLY A 156 -8.13 -6.75 18.67
C GLY A 156 -6.77 -6.83 17.98
N PRO A 157 -6.60 -7.80 17.05
CA PRO A 157 -5.37 -7.97 16.30
C PRO A 157 -5.10 -6.77 15.38
N ILE A 158 -3.82 -6.49 15.16
CA ILE A 158 -3.36 -5.40 14.29
C ILE A 158 -2.29 -5.95 13.33
N SER A 159 -2.35 -5.57 12.05
CA SER A 159 -1.25 -5.77 11.09
C SER A 159 -0.74 -4.42 10.57
N LEU A 160 0.55 -4.15 10.80
CA LEU A 160 1.20 -2.89 10.48
C LEU A 160 2.36 -3.09 9.53
N ALA A 161 2.41 -2.30 8.45
CA ALA A 161 3.59 -2.15 7.61
C ALA A 161 4.33 -0.85 7.96
N LEU A 162 5.60 -0.95 8.35
CA LEU A 162 6.46 0.17 8.68
C LEU A 162 7.47 0.42 7.57
N TYR A 163 7.50 1.63 7.01
CA TYR A 163 8.46 2.03 6.00
C TYR A 163 9.69 2.70 6.62
N LEU A 164 10.76 1.93 6.84
CA LEU A 164 11.91 2.32 7.66
C LEU A 164 13.24 2.01 6.96
N SER A 165 14.26 2.84 7.18
CA SER A 165 15.65 2.48 6.93
C SER A 165 16.16 1.49 7.98
N ASP A 166 17.34 0.89 7.75
CA ASP A 166 17.99 0.03 8.75
C ASP A 166 18.20 0.73 10.10
N ALA A 167 18.62 2.00 10.09
CA ALA A 167 18.80 2.79 11.30
C ALA A 167 17.48 3.05 12.03
N GLU A 168 16.42 3.38 11.29
CA GLU A 168 15.08 3.59 11.85
C GLU A 168 14.47 2.30 12.39
N ALA A 169 14.72 1.14 11.77
CA ALA A 169 14.29 -0.15 12.28
C ALA A 169 14.88 -0.45 13.66
N GLN A 170 16.18 -0.14 13.85
CA GLN A 170 16.83 -0.25 15.16
C GLN A 170 16.28 0.76 16.17
N GLN A 171 15.95 1.97 15.73
CA GLN A 171 15.30 2.96 16.59
C GLN A 171 13.88 2.53 17.00
N PHE A 172 13.11 1.96 16.07
CA PHE A 172 11.79 1.40 16.34
C PHE A 172 11.85 0.26 17.35
N LEU A 173 12.83 -0.65 17.24
CA LEU A 173 13.02 -1.72 18.22
C LEU A 173 13.19 -1.16 19.65
N ARG A 174 14.06 -0.16 19.81
CA ARG A 174 14.28 0.50 21.11
C ARG A 174 13.02 1.21 21.61
N TYR A 175 12.30 1.87 20.72
CA TYR A 175 11.03 2.54 21.04
C TYR A 175 9.99 1.52 21.54
N ALA A 176 9.80 0.43 20.81
CA ALA A 176 8.86 -0.62 21.19
C ALA A 176 9.23 -1.23 22.55
N GLN A 177 10.52 -1.53 22.77
CA GLN A 177 11.03 -2.05 24.04
C GLN A 177 10.85 -1.10 25.23
N GLY A 178 10.91 0.22 24.99
CA GLY A 178 10.68 1.23 26.02
C GLY A 178 9.19 1.52 26.31
N SER A 179 8.28 0.98 25.50
CA SER A 179 6.84 1.23 25.62
C SER A 179 6.14 0.07 26.31
N GLU A 180 5.59 0.29 27.51
CA GLU A 180 4.85 -0.73 28.26
C GLU A 180 3.65 -1.28 27.47
N VAL A 181 3.00 -0.43 26.67
CA VAL A 181 1.83 -0.77 25.86
C VAL A 181 2.20 -1.70 24.71
N LEU A 182 3.32 -1.44 24.03
CA LEU A 182 3.74 -2.25 22.89
C LEU A 182 4.37 -3.56 23.35
N MET A 183 5.14 -3.54 24.45
CA MET A 183 5.74 -4.74 25.02
C MET A 183 4.73 -5.73 25.61
N SER A 184 3.61 -5.23 26.14
CA SER A 184 2.56 -6.08 26.74
C SER A 184 1.63 -6.72 25.70
N ARG A 185 1.71 -6.33 24.42
CA ARG A 185 0.81 -6.81 23.37
C ARG A 185 1.55 -7.67 22.37
N HIS A 186 1.09 -8.91 22.20
CA HIS A 186 1.63 -9.84 21.21
C HIS A 186 0.74 -10.00 19.97
N ASN A 187 -0.48 -9.46 19.98
CA ASN A 187 -1.41 -9.52 18.86
C ASN A 187 -1.21 -8.39 17.82
N VAL A 188 -0.03 -7.77 17.79
CA VAL A 188 0.33 -6.72 16.82
C VAL A 188 1.45 -7.23 15.92
N ALA A 189 1.14 -7.42 14.63
CA ALA A 189 2.12 -7.85 13.64
C ALA A 189 2.83 -6.64 13.05
N TYR A 190 4.13 -6.53 13.30
CA TYR A 190 4.99 -5.47 12.77
C TYR A 190 5.77 -5.99 11.56
N HIS A 191 5.52 -5.45 10.37
CA HIS A 191 6.23 -5.80 9.14
C HIS A 191 7.06 -4.62 8.68
N ILE A 192 8.39 -4.75 8.64
CA ILE A 192 9.27 -3.68 8.14
C ILE A 192 9.44 -3.84 6.64
N VAL A 193 9.10 -2.80 5.89
CA VAL A 193 9.46 -2.66 4.47
C VAL A 193 10.58 -1.63 4.42
N TYR A 194 11.75 -2.05 3.94
CA TYR A 194 12.92 -1.18 3.97
C TYR A 194 12.82 -0.09 2.91
N LYS A 195 13.25 1.12 3.30
CA LYS A 195 13.33 2.29 2.41
C LYS A 195 14.21 1.98 1.21
N GLU A 196 13.66 2.18 0.02
CA GLU A 196 14.31 2.02 -1.27
C GLU A 196 13.63 2.95 -2.26
N GLY A 197 14.38 3.57 -3.19
CA GLY A 197 13.80 4.51 -4.13
C GLY A 197 13.44 5.88 -3.54
N GLN A 198 12.74 6.70 -4.33
CA GLN A 198 12.44 8.11 -3.99
C GLN A 198 11.03 8.29 -3.43
N PHE A 199 10.12 7.36 -3.72
CA PHE A 199 8.71 7.53 -3.37
C PHE A 199 8.32 6.74 -2.13
N TYR A 200 7.20 7.15 -1.53
CA TYR A 200 6.56 6.41 -0.46
C TYR A 200 5.60 5.37 -1.04
N PRO A 201 5.88 4.06 -0.94
CA PRO A 201 5.15 3.04 -1.69
C PRO A 201 3.86 2.61 -0.95
N VAL A 202 2.92 3.54 -0.77
CA VAL A 202 1.71 3.37 0.07
C VAL A 202 0.92 2.09 -0.23
N ASN A 203 0.76 1.76 -1.52
CA ASN A 203 0.01 0.58 -1.94
C ASN A 203 0.75 -0.71 -1.61
N LEU A 204 2.08 -0.73 -1.76
CA LEU A 204 2.90 -1.88 -1.37
C LEU A 204 2.78 -2.13 0.13
N LEU A 205 2.91 -1.07 0.95
CA LEU A 205 2.82 -1.17 2.40
C LEU A 205 1.45 -1.71 2.84
N ARG A 206 0.36 -1.18 2.28
CA ARG A 206 -0.99 -1.71 2.52
C ARG A 206 -1.08 -3.19 2.13
N ASN A 207 -0.57 -3.57 0.97
CA ASN A 207 -0.58 -4.96 0.52
C ASN A 207 0.22 -5.89 1.44
N VAL A 208 1.38 -5.44 1.93
CA VAL A 208 2.19 -6.21 2.89
C VAL A 208 1.40 -6.47 4.17
N ALA A 209 0.77 -5.45 4.74
CA ALA A 209 -0.05 -5.63 5.95
C ALA A 209 -1.29 -6.51 5.67
N MET A 210 -2.04 -6.24 4.61
CA MET A 210 -3.25 -7.01 4.23
C MET A 210 -2.96 -8.50 4.01
N LYS A 211 -1.82 -8.83 3.40
CA LYS A 211 -1.43 -10.23 3.11
C LYS A 211 -1.19 -11.07 4.37
N HIS A 212 -0.94 -10.42 5.51
CA HIS A 212 -0.63 -11.07 6.79
C HIS A 212 -1.76 -10.93 7.81
N VAL A 213 -2.96 -10.57 7.36
CA VAL A 213 -4.18 -10.64 8.15
C VAL A 213 -4.58 -12.12 8.33
N GLY A 214 -4.69 -12.55 9.58
CA GLY A 214 -5.14 -13.90 9.94
C GLY A 214 -6.65 -14.02 10.18
N THR A 215 -7.36 -12.89 10.31
CA THR A 215 -8.80 -12.87 10.62
C THR A 215 -9.68 -12.86 9.35
N PRO A 216 -10.95 -13.27 9.45
CA PRO A 216 -11.89 -13.20 8.33
C PRO A 216 -12.21 -11.78 7.85
N TYR A 217 -12.14 -10.82 8.77
CA TYR A 217 -12.45 -9.42 8.51
C TYR A 217 -11.25 -8.54 8.79
N MET A 218 -11.10 -7.47 8.01
CA MET A 218 -10.09 -6.44 8.25
C MET A 218 -10.70 -5.04 8.19
N PHE A 219 -10.20 -4.17 9.05
CA PHE A 219 -10.51 -2.74 9.06
C PHE A 219 -9.30 -1.95 8.59
N LEU A 220 -9.31 -1.50 7.33
CA LEU A 220 -8.23 -0.71 6.75
C LEU A 220 -8.38 0.76 7.15
N SER A 221 -7.38 1.30 7.84
CA SER A 221 -7.37 2.69 8.31
C SER A 221 -6.00 3.32 8.11
N ASP A 222 -5.97 4.64 7.86
CA ASP A 222 -4.70 5.37 7.96
C ASP A 222 -4.34 5.54 9.44
N ILE A 223 -3.03 5.60 9.72
CA ILE A 223 -2.49 5.64 11.09
C ILE A 223 -2.88 6.90 11.88
N ASP A 224 -3.24 7.97 11.17
CA ASP A 224 -3.67 9.22 11.80
C ASP A 224 -5.11 9.16 12.33
N PHE A 225 -5.89 8.14 11.93
CA PHE A 225 -7.25 7.96 12.44
C PHE A 225 -7.24 7.08 13.68
N LEU A 226 -7.41 7.72 14.82
CA LEU A 226 -7.57 7.04 16.10
C LEU A 226 -9.01 6.50 16.23
N PRO A 227 -9.21 5.17 16.33
CA PRO A 227 -10.53 4.58 16.57
C PRO A 227 -11.16 5.11 17.86
N MET A 228 -12.48 5.14 17.95
CA MET A 228 -13.12 5.35 19.25
C MET A 228 -12.96 4.09 20.12
N TYR A 229 -12.87 4.27 21.44
CA TYR A 229 -12.92 3.13 22.37
C TYR A 229 -14.16 2.27 22.11
N GLY A 230 -13.97 0.95 22.14
CA GLY A 230 -15.04 -0.02 21.87
C GLY A 230 -15.41 -0.20 20.40
N LEU A 231 -14.75 0.48 19.45
CA LEU A 231 -15.02 0.26 18.02
C LEU A 231 -14.75 -1.19 17.60
N TYR A 232 -13.72 -1.82 18.16
CA TYR A 232 -13.41 -3.22 17.89
C TYR A 232 -14.61 -4.13 18.21
N GLU A 233 -15.10 -4.07 19.45
CA GLU A 233 -16.27 -4.84 19.90
C GLU A 233 -17.55 -4.52 19.12
N TYR A 234 -17.67 -3.28 18.61
CA TYR A 234 -18.81 -2.91 17.77
C TYR A 234 -18.77 -3.54 16.37
N LEU A 235 -17.56 -3.76 15.83
CA LEU A 235 -17.36 -4.35 14.50
C LEU A 235 -17.32 -5.89 14.52
N ARG A 236 -17.04 -6.47 15.69
CA ARG A 236 -16.96 -7.91 15.94
C ARG A 236 -18.34 -8.57 16.03
#